data_AF-A0A450YF30-F1
#
_entry.id   AF-A0A450YF30-F1
#
_cell.length_a   1.000
_cell.length_b   1.000
_cell.length_c   1.000
_cell.angle_alpha   90.00
_cell.angle_beta   90.00
_cell.angle_gamma   90.00
#
_symmetry.space_group_name_H-M   'P 1'
#
loop_
_entity.id
_entity.type
_entity.pdbx_description
1 polymer ?
#
loop_
_entity_poly.entity_id
_entity_poly.type
_entity_poly.pdbx_seq_one_letter_code
_entity_poly.pdbx_strand_id
1 'polypeptide(L)' 'MEIDKIKEEIGWLKVVFALLIAIGASLIGWAARNYQAPISLILLAGLAIALVILAIIEINRRAYGKIRKLGDM' A
#
# COMPACT_ATOMS: atom_id res chain seq x y z
N MET A 1 27.51 5.42 0.31
CA MET A 1 27.32 6.28 1.50
C MET A 1 25.99 5.93 2.17
N GLU A 2 25.76 6.30 3.43
CA GLU A 2 24.47 6.02 4.11
C GLU A 2 23.25 6.57 3.36
N ILE A 3 23.44 7.72 2.70
CA ILE A 3 22.45 8.36 1.82
C ILE A 3 21.99 7.42 0.69
N ASP A 4 22.90 6.67 0.08
CA ASP A 4 22.57 5.77 -1.04
C ASP A 4 21.69 4.60 -0.55
N LYS A 5 21.99 4.05 0.63
CA LYS A 5 21.18 3.01 1.26
C LYS A 5 19.77 3.50 1.57
N ILE A 6 19.63 4.71 2.14
CA ILE A 6 18.32 5.28 2.45
C ILE A 6 17.52 5.55 1.16
N LYS A 7 18.17 6.04 0.10
CA LYS A 7 17.53 6.23 -1.21
C LYS A 7 17.05 4.92 -1.81
N GLU A 8 17.85 3.85 -1.70
CA GLU A 8 17.46 2.51 -2.16
C GLU A 8 16.24 1.98 -1.40
N GLU A 9 16.23 2.11 -0.07
CA GLU A 9 15.08 1.72 0.75
C GLU A 9 13.80 2.51 0.40
N ILE A 10 13.92 3.82 0.15
CA ILE A 10 12.78 4.64 -0.35
C ILE A 10 12.32 4.13 -1.72
N GLY A 11 13.25 3.75 -2.59
CA GLY A 11 12.96 3.12 -3.87
C GLY A 11 12.11 1.87 -3.72
N TRP A 12 12.51 0.95 -2.82
CA TRP A 12 11.72 -0.24 -2.48
C TRP A 12 10.34 0.08 -1.92
N LEU A 13 10.23 1.08 -1.03
CA LEU A 13 8.94 1.51 -0.48
C LEU A 13 7.99 2.05 -1.56
N LYS A 14 8.51 2.76 -2.58
CA LYS A 14 7.69 3.21 -3.72
C LYS A 14 7.13 2.04 -4.54
N VAL A 15 7.93 1.01 -4.78
CA VAL A 15 7.49 -0.19 -5.50
C VAL A 15 6.38 -0.89 -4.72
N VAL A 16 6.55 -1.09 -3.42
CA VAL A 16 5.53 -1.70 -2.55
C VAL A 16 4.26 -0.86 -2.52
N PHE A 17 4.37 0.47 -2.43
CA PHE A 17 3.22 1.38 -2.48
C PHE A 17 2.43 1.22 -3.78
N ALA A 18 3.11 1.24 -4.94
CA ALA A 18 2.46 1.08 -6.23
C ALA A 18 1.76 -0.29 -6.36
N LEU A 19 2.39 -1.35 -5.86
CA LEU A 19 1.80 -2.69 -5.85
C LEU A 19 0.53 -2.75 -4.98
N LEU A 20 0.55 -2.14 -3.80
CA LEU A 20 -0.63 -2.09 -2.92
C LEU A 20 -1.79 -1.33 -3.56
N ILE A 21 -1.51 -0.22 -4.27
CA ILE A 21 -2.52 0.51 -5.03
C ILE A 21 -3.13 -0.37 -6.13
N ALA A 22 -2.31 -1.12 -6.88
CA ALA A 22 -2.78 -2.04 -7.91
C ALA A 22 -3.66 -3.17 -7.34
N ILE A 23 -3.27 -3.73 -6.20
CA ILE A 23 -4.06 -4.74 -5.48
C ILE A 23 -5.40 -4.14 -5.02
N GLY A 24 -5.39 -2.95 -4.43
CA GLY A 24 -6.61 -2.26 -4.00
C GLY A 24 -7.58 -2.01 -5.16
N ALA A 25 -7.08 -1.47 -6.29
CA ALA A 25 -7.88 -1.27 -7.50
C ALA A 25 -8.46 -2.58 -8.05
N SER A 26 -7.68 -3.66 -8.00
CA SER A 26 -8.10 -4.99 -8.45
C SER A 26 -9.21 -5.57 -7.56
N LEU A 27 -9.09 -5.42 -6.24
CA LEU A 27 -10.12 -5.84 -5.27
C LEU A 27 -11.43 -5.06 -5.46
N ILE A 28 -11.34 -3.74 -5.64
CA ILE A 28 -12.51 -2.90 -5.91
C ILE A 28 -13.17 -3.31 -7.24
N GLY A 29 -12.37 -3.53 -8.29
CA GLY A 29 -12.87 -3.99 -9.58
C GLY A 29 -13.54 -5.37 -9.50
N TRP A 30 -12.98 -6.30 -8.74
CA TRP A 30 -13.59 -7.60 -8.49
C TRP A 30 -14.92 -7.48 -7.74
N ALA A 31 -14.97 -6.65 -6.70
CA ALA A 31 -16.20 -6.41 -5.93
C ALA A 31 -17.30 -5.78 -6.78
N ALA A 32 -16.96 -4.80 -7.63
CA ALA A 32 -17.91 -4.17 -8.54
C ALA A 32 -18.52 -5.15 -9.55
N ARG A 33 -17.73 -6.11 -10.06
CA ARG A 33 -18.21 -7.16 -10.97
C ARG A 33 -19.03 -8.23 -10.25
N ASN A 34 -18.71 -8.52 -8.99
CA ASN A 34 -19.32 -9.58 -8.22
C ASN A 34 -20.28 -9.06 -7.14
N TYR A 35 -21.06 -8.03 -7.45
CA TYR A 35 -21.99 -7.40 -6.50
C TYR A 35 -23.11 -8.34 -5.99
N GLN A 36 -23.35 -9.46 -6.69
CA GLN A 36 -24.28 -10.52 -6.28
C GLN A 36 -23.59 -11.67 -5.51
N ALA A 37 -22.30 -11.56 -5.22
CA ALA A 37 -21.60 -12.57 -4.44
C ALA A 37 -22.21 -12.70 -3.03
N PRO A 38 -22.06 -13.87 -2.38
CA PRO A 38 -22.42 -14.06 -0.99
C PRO A 38 -21.90 -12.93 -0.10
N ILE A 39 -22.73 -12.48 0.85
CA ILE A 39 -22.41 -11.40 1.79
C ILE A 39 -21.07 -11.64 2.50
N SER A 40 -20.73 -12.89 2.81
CA SER A 40 -19.46 -13.29 3.42
C SER A 40 -18.25 -12.96 2.54
N LEU A 41 -18.34 -13.15 1.23
CA LEU A 41 -17.27 -12.80 0.29
C LEU A 41 -17.14 -11.29 0.12
N ILE A 42 -18.25 -10.55 0.12
CA ILE A 42 -18.23 -9.07 0.08
C ILE A 42 -17.59 -8.51 1.35
N LEU A 43 -17.94 -9.04 2.52
CA LEU A 43 -17.32 -8.66 3.80
C LEU A 43 -15.82 -8.99 3.82
N LEU A 44 -15.43 -10.16 3.30
CA LEU A 44 -14.02 -10.54 3.18
C LEU A 44 -13.25 -9.60 2.24
N ALA A 45 -13.84 -9.23 1.09
CA ALA A 45 -13.25 -8.27 0.17
C ALA A 45 -13.12 -6.88 0.81
N GLY A 46 -14.14 -6.44 1.57
CA GLY A 46 -14.09 -5.20 2.34
C GLY A 46 -12.98 -5.20 3.39
N LEU A 47 -12.83 -6.31 4.13
CA LEU A 47 -11.73 -6.50 5.08
C LEU A 47 -10.37 -6.45 4.39
N ALA A 48 -10.21 -7.14 3.25
CA ALA A 48 -8.98 -7.12 2.48
C ALA A 48 -8.63 -5.71 1.99
N ILE A 49 -9.61 -4.94 1.49
CA ILE A 49 -9.43 -3.54 1.10
C ILE A 49 -8.97 -2.69 2.29
N ALA A 50 -9.60 -2.85 3.46
CA ALA A 50 -9.21 -2.13 4.67
C ALA A 50 -7.76 -2.44 5.08
N LEU A 51 -7.34 -3.71 5.02
CA LEU A 51 -5.96 -4.12 5.30
C LEU A 51 -4.97 -3.53 4.29
N VAL A 52 -5.32 -3.49 3.00
CA VAL A 52 -4.49 -2.85 1.96
C VAL A 52 -4.32 -1.35 2.25
N ILE A 53 -5.40 -0.66 2.64
CA ILE A 53 -5.34 0.76 3.02
C ILE A 53 -4.42 0.97 4.22
N LEU A 54 -4.52 0.14 5.26
CA LEU A 54 -3.63 0.22 6.43
C LEU A 54 -2.16 0.01 6.04
N ALA A 55 -1.89 -0.97 5.17
CA ALA A 55 -0.55 -1.22 4.66
C ALA A 55 -0.01 -0.02 3.87
N ILE A 56 -0.85 0.63 3.05
CA ILE A 56 -0.49 1.84 2.32
C ILE A 56 -0.10 2.97 3.28
N ILE A 57 -0.90 3.20 4.34
CA ILE A 57 -0.62 4.24 5.34
C ILE A 57 0.72 3.97 6.03
N GLU A 58 0.99 2.73 6.43
CA GLU A 58 2.23 2.35 7.11
C GLU A 58 3.45 2.53 6.19
N ILE A 59 3.37 2.08 4.93
CA ILE A 59 4.43 2.28 3.94
C ILE A 59 4.69 3.77 3.72
N ASN A 60 3.64 4.57 3.62
CA ASN A 60 3.76 6.00 3.41
C ASN A 60 4.43 6.69 4.62
N ARG A 61 4.04 6.33 5.85
CA ARG A 61 4.69 6.82 7.07
C ARG A 61 6.19 6.48 7.10
N ARG A 62 6.56 5.24 6.74
CA ARG A 62 7.97 4.82 6.67
C ARG A 62 8.74 5.58 5.60
N ALA A 63 8.15 5.79 4.42
CA ALA A 63 8.78 6.52 3.32
C ALA A 63 9.06 7.97 3.71
N TYR A 64 8.06 8.68 4.25
CA TYR A 64 8.23 10.06 4.71
C TYR A 64 9.21 10.17 5.89
N GLY A 65 9.22 9.20 6.80
CA GLY A 65 10.22 9.14 7.87
C GLY A 65 11.66 9.05 7.33
N LYS A 66 11.88 8.22 6.30
CA LYS A 66 13.20 8.11 5.64
C LYS A 66 13.56 9.36 4.82
N ILE A 67 12.60 9.96 4.12
CA ILE A 67 12.81 11.22 3.37
C ILE A 67 13.20 12.34 4.32
N ARG A 68 12.55 12.45 5.48
CA ARG A 68 12.90 13.46 6.49
C ARG A 68 14.33 13.27 6.99
N LYS A 69 14.77 12.03 7.27
CA LYS A 69 16.17 11.75 7.64
C LYS A 69 17.17 12.21 6.58
N LEU A 70 16.82 12.13 5.29
CA LEU A 70 17.67 12.66 4.21
C LEU A 70 17.70 14.19 4.16
N GLY A 71 16.62 14.86 4.57
CA GLY A 71 16.56 16.33 4.60
C GLY A 71 17.25 16.94 5.83
N ASP A 72 17.35 16.18 6.92
CA ASP A 72 18.03 16.59 8.16
C ASP A 72 19.56 16.31 8.12
N MET A 73 20.07 15.65 7.07
CA MET A 73 21.49 15.33 6.83
C MET A 73 22.14 16.32 5.85
#